data_AF-A0A4S8M158-F1
#
_entry.id   AF-A0A4S8M158-F1
#
_cell.length_a   1.000
_cell.length_b   1.000
_cell.length_c   1.000
_cell.angle_alpha   90.00
_cell.angle_beta   90.00
_cell.angle_gamma   90.00
#
_symmetry.space_group_name_H-M   'P 1'
#
loop_
_entity.id
_entity.type
_entity.pdbx_description
1 polymer ?
#
loop_
_entity_poly.entity_id
_entity_poly.type
_entity_poly.pdbx_seq_one_letter_code
_entity_poly.pdbx_strand_id
1 'polypeptide(L)'
;MWLKAYLSFGPNRPLWAVFADALLAQKTPSSENTDPSLRTNTFLQSWNTYRNNKQIPELKELLDTAKKYNLRIEGIAFSREIVRKMPIWNHKEADQKIRLMNHNLASKCLQTKHMVRTVGDTEEIAKTLLEEGHRAQNDCDCQKCVHLKQSVHCAHPHGCMTQATKLLDTLPQKWDPRSELPQDYQSKPRNDEDWKVFDGRITTTGELADIFRLFTDKAITTTGELPKLKPDTNVNGRHLVIDEIIIATDGSCINNGDDNARAGAGVYVEKEHPLNKSAKLPLYLGQSNQTDELTAVKIAAELADK
;
A
#
# COMPACT_ATOMS: atom_id res chain seq x y z
N MET A 1 -17.49 16.59 2.24
CA MET A 1 -16.09 16.90 1.88
C MET A 1 -15.79 16.35 0.49
N TRP A 2 -15.60 17.22 -0.52
CA TRP A 2 -15.49 16.84 -1.94
C TRP A 2 -14.29 15.95 -2.24
N LEU A 3 -13.11 16.25 -1.69
CA LEU A 3 -11.90 15.44 -1.91
C LEU A 3 -12.07 13.97 -1.44
N LYS A 4 -12.66 13.75 -0.25
CA LYS A 4 -12.93 12.38 0.25
C LYS A 4 -13.89 11.62 -0.67
N ALA A 5 -14.94 12.29 -1.14
CA ALA A 5 -15.89 11.69 -2.07
C ALA A 5 -15.24 11.36 -3.42
N TYR A 6 -14.35 12.23 -3.94
CA TYR A 6 -13.60 11.98 -5.16
C TYR A 6 -12.65 10.78 -5.07
N LEU A 7 -11.99 10.62 -3.92
CA LEU A 7 -11.07 9.52 -3.61
C LEU A 7 -11.79 8.22 -3.21
N SER A 8 -13.12 8.16 -3.29
CA SER A 8 -13.83 6.89 -3.18
C SER A 8 -13.69 6.10 -4.49
N PHE A 9 -13.50 4.79 -4.42
CA PHE A 9 -13.33 3.91 -5.59
C PHE A 9 -14.26 2.69 -5.58
N GLY A 10 -15.09 2.55 -4.54
CA GLY A 10 -16.04 1.45 -4.40
C GLY A 10 -17.37 1.69 -5.12
N PRO A 11 -18.37 0.80 -4.91
CA PRO A 11 -19.68 0.85 -5.59
C PRO A 11 -20.45 2.16 -5.38
N ASN A 12 -20.20 2.83 -4.25
CA ASN A 12 -20.84 4.09 -3.89
C ASN A 12 -20.08 5.33 -4.42
N ARG A 13 -19.14 5.14 -5.35
CA ARG A 13 -18.38 6.24 -5.94
C ARG A 13 -19.32 7.21 -6.66
N PRO A 14 -19.33 8.51 -6.30
CA PRO A 14 -20.23 9.47 -6.93
C PRO A 14 -19.95 9.60 -8.42
N LEU A 15 -21.00 9.66 -9.23
CA LEU A 15 -20.90 9.78 -10.68
C LEU A 15 -20.07 11.01 -11.12
N TRP A 16 -20.19 12.14 -10.41
CA TRP A 16 -19.39 13.32 -10.70
C TRP A 16 -17.88 13.09 -10.57
N ALA A 17 -17.44 12.17 -9.71
CA ALA A 17 -16.02 11.84 -9.56
C ALA A 17 -15.48 11.10 -10.78
N VAL A 18 -16.32 10.27 -11.42
CA VAL A 18 -16.01 9.60 -12.69
C VAL A 18 -15.87 10.64 -13.81
N PHE A 19 -16.76 11.63 -13.86
CA PHE A 19 -16.62 12.75 -14.80
C PHE A 19 -15.38 13.60 -14.52
N ALA A 20 -15.06 13.85 -13.25
CA ALA A 20 -13.87 14.58 -12.86
C ALA A 20 -12.59 13.88 -13.34
N ASP A 21 -12.49 12.54 -13.22
CA ASP A 21 -11.38 11.76 -13.78
C ASP A 21 -11.19 12.02 -15.28
N ALA A 22 -12.28 11.94 -16.06
CA ALA A 22 -12.25 12.18 -17.51
C ALA A 22 -11.82 13.62 -17.86
N LEU A 23 -12.33 14.61 -17.12
CA LEU A 23 -11.96 16.02 -17.32
C LEU A 23 -10.48 16.27 -16.98
N LEU A 24 -9.98 15.71 -15.88
CA LEU A 24 -8.57 15.79 -15.50
C LEU A 24 -7.67 15.13 -16.57
N ALA A 25 -8.07 14.00 -17.11
CA ALA A 25 -7.35 13.29 -18.18
C ALA A 25 -7.30 14.09 -19.49
N GLN A 26 -8.37 14.82 -19.83
CA GLN A 26 -8.41 15.72 -20.98
C GLN A 26 -7.53 16.97 -20.79
N LYS A 27 -7.50 17.52 -19.57
CA LYS A 27 -6.72 18.73 -19.22
C LYS A 27 -5.26 18.42 -18.88
N THR A 28 -4.61 17.61 -19.71
CA THR A 28 -3.21 17.20 -19.52
C THR A 28 -2.26 18.09 -20.35
N PRO A 29 -1.09 18.52 -19.83
CA PRO A 29 -0.06 19.20 -20.61
C PRO A 29 0.43 18.38 -21.81
N SER A 30 0.82 19.05 -22.90
CA SER A 30 1.35 18.38 -24.10
C SER A 30 2.67 17.63 -23.87
N SER A 31 3.40 17.97 -22.81
CA SER A 31 4.62 17.27 -22.40
C SER A 31 4.36 15.85 -21.86
N GLU A 32 3.12 15.52 -21.51
CA GLU A 32 2.76 14.18 -21.04
C GLU A 32 2.49 13.24 -22.21
N ASN A 33 3.42 12.31 -22.45
CA ASN A 33 3.35 11.35 -23.55
C ASN A 33 2.48 10.09 -23.23
N THR A 34 1.56 10.20 -22.27
CA THR A 34 0.66 9.09 -21.93
C THR A 34 -0.54 9.07 -22.86
N ASP A 35 -0.89 7.91 -23.42
CA ASP A 35 -2.11 7.74 -24.21
C ASP A 35 -3.35 8.17 -23.39
N PRO A 36 -4.22 9.07 -23.91
CA PRO A 36 -5.40 9.54 -23.19
C PRO A 36 -6.30 8.43 -22.66
N SER A 37 -6.39 7.29 -23.36
CA SER A 37 -7.20 6.13 -22.94
C SER A 37 -6.69 5.42 -21.69
N LEU A 38 -5.44 5.67 -21.30
CA LEU A 38 -4.79 5.08 -20.12
C LEU A 38 -4.76 6.02 -18.92
N ARG A 39 -5.19 7.28 -19.09
CA ARG A 39 -5.24 8.28 -18.02
C ARG A 39 -6.52 8.09 -17.22
N THR A 40 -6.46 7.34 -16.13
CA THR A 40 -7.63 7.01 -15.31
C THR A 40 -7.72 7.93 -14.09
N ASN A 41 -6.66 8.08 -13.31
CA ASN A 41 -6.70 8.90 -12.10
C ASN A 41 -5.32 9.49 -11.74
N THR A 42 -5.26 10.82 -11.55
CA THR A 42 -4.00 11.55 -11.31
C THR A 42 -3.38 11.31 -9.92
N PHE A 43 -4.14 10.76 -8.97
CA PHE A 43 -3.63 10.38 -7.65
C PHE A 43 -3.06 8.96 -7.63
N LEU A 44 -3.58 8.07 -8.49
CA LEU A 44 -3.10 6.69 -8.64
C LEU A 44 -2.02 6.52 -9.71
N GLN A 45 -1.79 7.53 -10.54
CA GLN A 45 -0.84 7.49 -11.65
C GLN A 45 0.13 8.69 -11.64
N SER A 46 1.26 8.54 -12.33
CA SER A 46 2.36 9.51 -12.36
C SER A 46 2.24 10.59 -13.45
N TRP A 47 1.24 10.53 -14.34
CA TRP A 47 0.96 11.61 -15.30
C TRP A 47 0.35 12.84 -14.63
N ASN A 48 0.59 14.01 -15.23
CA ASN A 48 0.15 15.30 -14.68
C ASN A 48 -1.02 15.91 -15.45
N THR A 49 -1.90 16.59 -14.72
CA THR A 49 -2.97 17.43 -15.26
C THR A 49 -2.65 18.92 -14.99
N TYR A 50 -3.26 19.85 -15.73
CA TYR A 50 -3.06 21.28 -15.46
C TYR A 50 -3.52 21.63 -14.04
N ARG A 51 -2.74 22.48 -13.36
CA ARG A 51 -3.05 23.03 -12.02
C ARG A 51 -3.11 24.56 -11.99
N ASN A 52 -3.07 25.19 -13.16
CA ASN A 52 -3.17 26.63 -13.36
C ASN A 52 -4.54 27.00 -13.94
N ASN A 53 -4.68 28.23 -14.45
CA ASN A 53 -5.93 28.75 -15.00
C ASN A 53 -6.44 28.01 -16.26
N LYS A 54 -5.67 27.05 -16.82
CA LYS A 54 -6.13 26.16 -17.89
C LYS A 54 -7.03 25.01 -17.38
N GLN A 55 -7.07 24.81 -16.06
CA GLN A 55 -7.89 23.82 -15.39
C GLN A 55 -9.27 24.39 -15.02
N ILE A 56 -10.26 23.51 -14.90
CA ILE A 56 -11.59 23.85 -14.36
C ILE A 56 -11.43 24.31 -12.89
N PRO A 57 -11.99 25.46 -12.48
CA PRO A 57 -11.77 26.03 -11.15
C PRO A 57 -12.01 25.05 -9.99
N GLU A 58 -13.11 24.29 -10.04
CA GLU A 58 -13.49 23.34 -9.00
C GLU A 58 -12.52 22.15 -8.91
N LEU A 59 -12.04 21.66 -10.06
CA LEU A 59 -11.05 20.59 -10.12
C LEU A 59 -9.67 21.09 -9.66
N LYS A 60 -9.33 22.34 -9.99
CA LYS A 60 -8.11 22.98 -9.48
C LYS A 60 -8.16 23.09 -7.96
N GLU A 61 -9.28 23.54 -7.38
CA GLU A 61 -9.46 23.63 -5.93
C GLU A 61 -9.35 22.25 -5.25
N LEU A 62 -9.90 21.20 -5.87
CA LEU A 62 -9.75 19.83 -5.38
C LEU A 62 -8.28 19.39 -5.34
N LEU A 63 -7.52 19.63 -6.42
CA LEU A 63 -6.08 19.30 -6.50
C LEU A 63 -5.25 20.14 -5.53
N ASP A 64 -5.60 21.41 -5.34
CA ASP A 64 -4.93 22.33 -4.41
C ASP A 64 -5.20 21.94 -2.96
N THR A 65 -6.42 21.50 -2.65
CA THR A 65 -6.79 20.97 -1.33
C THR A 65 -5.97 19.72 -1.01
N ALA A 66 -5.87 18.78 -1.97
CA ALA A 66 -5.04 17.60 -1.80
C ALA A 66 -3.56 17.96 -1.58
N LYS A 67 -3.04 18.95 -2.29
CA LYS A 67 -1.67 19.45 -2.12
C LYS A 67 -1.45 20.15 -0.77
N LYS A 68 -2.42 20.96 -0.33
CA LYS A 68 -2.38 21.72 0.94
C LYS A 68 -2.23 20.77 2.12
N TYR A 69 -3.03 19.71 2.13
CA TYR A 69 -3.03 18.71 3.22
C TYR A 69 -2.10 17.53 2.97
N ASN A 70 -1.19 17.65 1.99
CA ASN A 70 -0.21 16.62 1.63
C ASN A 70 -0.82 15.22 1.51
N LEU A 71 -1.86 15.11 0.68
CA LEU A 71 -2.44 13.82 0.32
C LEU A 71 -1.40 12.96 -0.39
N ARG A 72 -1.17 11.75 0.11
CA ARG A 72 -0.27 10.76 -0.50
C ARG A 72 -0.88 9.37 -0.41
N ILE A 73 -0.41 8.49 -1.30
CA ILE A 73 -0.55 7.05 -1.11
C ILE A 73 0.46 6.66 -0.03
N GLU A 74 0.00 6.15 1.11
CA GLU A 74 0.85 5.89 2.27
C GLU A 74 0.27 4.75 3.13
N GLY A 75 1.16 3.87 3.58
CA GLY A 75 0.80 2.69 4.36
C GLY A 75 1.97 1.73 4.50
N ILE A 76 1.95 0.94 5.57
CA ILE A 76 3.03 -0.02 5.85
C ILE A 76 2.98 -1.19 4.85
N ALA A 77 1.79 -1.76 4.65
CA ALA A 77 1.53 -2.76 3.63
C ALA A 77 0.07 -2.69 3.15
N PHE A 78 -0.20 -3.19 1.95
CA PHE A 78 -1.54 -3.23 1.34
C PHE A 78 -1.93 -4.66 1.02
N SER A 79 -3.23 -4.93 1.06
CA SER A 79 -3.71 -6.25 0.67
C SER A 79 -3.44 -6.51 -0.81
N ARG A 80 -3.28 -7.79 -1.18
CA ARG A 80 -3.10 -8.20 -2.58
C ARG A 80 -4.27 -7.75 -3.45
N GLU A 81 -5.47 -7.69 -2.90
CA GLU A 81 -6.65 -7.16 -3.59
C GLU A 81 -6.49 -5.67 -3.94
N ILE A 82 -6.04 -4.84 -2.98
CA ILE A 82 -5.78 -3.41 -3.22
C ILE A 82 -4.67 -3.24 -4.26
N VAL A 83 -3.55 -3.98 -4.11
CA VAL A 83 -2.42 -3.92 -5.04
C VAL A 83 -2.87 -4.25 -6.46
N ARG A 84 -3.67 -5.32 -6.63
CA ARG A 84 -4.19 -5.73 -7.94
C ARG A 84 -5.15 -4.71 -8.56
N LYS A 85 -5.88 -3.93 -7.76
CA LYS A 85 -6.79 -2.87 -8.25
C LYS A 85 -6.04 -1.62 -8.77
N MET A 86 -4.75 -1.45 -8.44
CA MET A 86 -3.98 -0.30 -8.90
C MET A 86 -3.81 -0.27 -10.43
N PRO A 87 -3.77 0.92 -11.07
CA PRO A 87 -3.47 1.02 -12.50
C PRO A 87 -2.02 0.64 -12.79
N ILE A 88 -1.78 -0.24 -13.76
CA ILE A 88 -0.39 -0.60 -14.13
C ILE A 88 0.29 0.50 -14.96
N TRP A 89 -0.43 1.10 -15.90
CA TRP A 89 0.15 2.09 -16.80
C TRP A 89 0.42 3.39 -16.04
N ASN A 90 1.67 3.87 -16.07
CA ASN A 90 2.08 5.01 -15.26
C ASN A 90 1.74 4.86 -13.77
N HIS A 91 1.84 3.64 -13.22
CA HIS A 91 1.62 3.38 -11.79
C HIS A 91 2.39 4.38 -10.93
N LYS A 92 1.74 4.93 -9.88
CA LYS A 92 2.29 6.03 -9.08
C LYS A 92 3.64 5.74 -8.44
N GLU A 93 3.74 4.53 -7.88
CA GLU A 93 4.89 4.08 -7.07
C GLU A 93 5.87 3.19 -7.87
N ALA A 94 5.67 3.05 -9.18
CA ALA A 94 6.58 2.29 -10.03
C ALA A 94 7.84 3.10 -10.37
N ASP A 95 8.91 2.39 -10.74
CA ASP A 95 10.09 2.99 -11.33
C ASP A 95 9.73 3.85 -12.55
N GLN A 96 10.37 5.02 -12.70
CA GLN A 96 10.10 5.97 -13.77
C GLN A 96 10.23 5.37 -15.18
N LYS A 97 11.03 4.31 -15.35
CA LYS A 97 11.19 3.55 -16.60
C LYS A 97 9.85 3.04 -17.15
N ILE A 98 8.84 2.83 -16.30
CA ILE A 98 7.50 2.37 -16.73
C ILE A 98 6.88 3.29 -17.79
N ARG A 99 7.20 4.59 -17.74
CA ARG A 99 6.68 5.60 -18.69
C ARG A 99 7.19 5.38 -20.12
N LEU A 100 8.36 4.76 -20.26
CA LEU A 100 8.97 4.43 -21.56
C LEU A 100 8.38 3.16 -22.18
N MET A 101 7.60 2.39 -21.41
CA MET A 101 7.13 1.07 -21.80
C MET A 101 5.77 1.09 -22.50
N ASN A 102 5.20 2.27 -22.80
CA ASN A 102 3.82 2.40 -23.26
C ASN A 102 3.62 2.22 -24.78
N HIS A 103 4.70 2.29 -25.59
CA HIS A 103 4.57 2.50 -27.05
C HIS A 103 4.98 1.32 -27.93
N ASN A 104 5.64 0.29 -27.38
CA ASN A 104 6.04 -0.87 -28.18
C ASN A 104 4.82 -1.70 -28.63
N LEU A 105 5.00 -2.53 -29.65
CA LEU A 105 3.93 -3.34 -30.25
C LEU A 105 3.21 -4.23 -29.22
N ALA A 106 3.97 -4.86 -28.31
CA ALA A 106 3.39 -5.69 -27.27
C ALA A 106 2.54 -4.87 -26.30
N SER A 107 3.00 -3.70 -25.87
CA SER A 107 2.25 -2.77 -25.02
C SER A 107 1.00 -2.25 -25.71
N LYS A 108 1.07 -1.91 -27.00
CA LYS A 108 -0.13 -1.52 -27.76
C LYS A 108 -1.13 -2.66 -27.84
N CYS A 109 -0.69 -3.89 -28.06
CA CYS A 109 -1.55 -5.07 -28.00
C CYS A 109 -2.16 -5.27 -26.61
N LEU A 110 -1.37 -5.13 -25.54
CA LEU A 110 -1.85 -5.22 -24.16
C LEU A 110 -2.92 -4.16 -23.87
N GLN A 111 -2.75 -2.93 -24.37
CA GLN A 111 -3.67 -1.82 -24.15
C GLN A 111 -4.99 -1.99 -24.91
N THR A 112 -4.95 -2.42 -26.18
CA THR A 112 -6.12 -2.37 -27.08
C THR A 112 -6.80 -3.70 -27.30
N LYS A 113 -6.06 -4.82 -27.28
CA LYS A 113 -6.61 -6.17 -27.50
C LYS A 113 -6.85 -6.90 -26.19
N HIS A 114 -5.84 -6.95 -25.33
CA HIS A 114 -5.98 -7.58 -24.01
C HIS A 114 -6.70 -6.67 -23.00
N MET A 115 -6.89 -5.39 -23.31
CA MET A 115 -7.56 -4.42 -22.44
C MET A 115 -6.96 -4.31 -21.03
N VAL A 116 -5.64 -4.54 -20.90
CA VAL A 116 -4.93 -4.45 -19.62
C VAL A 116 -5.02 -3.03 -19.07
N ARG A 117 -5.54 -2.87 -17.84
CA ARG A 117 -5.63 -1.59 -17.14
C ARG A 117 -5.02 -1.63 -15.76
N THR A 118 -5.14 -2.76 -15.06
CA THR A 118 -4.73 -2.92 -13.67
C THR A 118 -3.48 -3.78 -13.53
N VAL A 119 -2.87 -3.70 -12.34
CA VAL A 119 -1.80 -4.60 -11.92
C VAL A 119 -2.29 -6.05 -11.94
N GLY A 120 -3.53 -6.33 -11.52
CA GLY A 120 -4.13 -7.66 -11.57
C GLY A 120 -4.28 -8.21 -13.00
N ASP A 121 -4.74 -7.39 -13.96
CA ASP A 121 -4.81 -7.80 -15.37
C ASP A 121 -3.42 -8.17 -15.90
N THR A 122 -2.41 -7.39 -15.51
CA THR A 122 -1.03 -7.59 -15.94
C THR A 122 -0.45 -8.86 -15.34
N GLU A 123 -0.72 -9.11 -14.06
CA GLU A 123 -0.33 -10.32 -13.34
C GLU A 123 -0.91 -11.57 -14.01
N GLU A 124 -2.18 -11.55 -14.40
CA GLU A 124 -2.84 -12.69 -15.05
C GLU A 124 -2.23 -13.01 -16.42
N ILE A 125 -1.89 -11.98 -17.21
CA ILE A 125 -1.19 -12.16 -18.47
C ILE A 125 0.23 -12.69 -18.24
N ALA A 126 0.96 -12.16 -17.26
CA ALA A 126 2.33 -12.57 -16.95
C ALA A 126 2.42 -14.02 -16.45
N LYS A 127 1.49 -14.45 -15.58
CA LYS A 127 1.40 -15.83 -15.05
C LYS A 127 1.35 -16.89 -16.15
N THR A 128 0.80 -16.52 -17.31
CA THR A 128 0.69 -17.43 -18.46
C THR A 128 2.07 -17.90 -18.98
N LEU A 129 3.16 -17.19 -18.70
CA LEU A 129 4.52 -17.65 -19.02
C LEU A 129 4.96 -18.88 -18.23
N LEU A 130 4.37 -19.11 -17.06
CA LEU A 130 4.73 -20.18 -16.14
C LEU A 130 3.96 -21.48 -16.42
N GLU A 131 3.06 -21.45 -17.40
CA GLU A 131 2.22 -22.60 -17.77
C GLU A 131 3.08 -23.72 -18.38
N GLU A 132 2.78 -24.95 -17.98
CA GLU A 132 3.47 -26.13 -18.50
C GLU A 132 3.25 -26.24 -20.02
N GLY A 133 4.34 -26.53 -20.75
CA GLY A 133 4.31 -26.64 -22.21
C GLY A 133 4.33 -25.29 -22.95
N HIS A 134 4.39 -24.15 -22.26
CA HIS A 134 4.66 -22.87 -22.92
C HIS A 134 6.10 -22.83 -23.47
N ARG A 135 6.25 -22.37 -24.72
CA ARG A 135 7.54 -22.17 -25.38
C ARG A 135 7.75 -20.69 -25.67
N ALA A 136 8.99 -20.21 -25.50
CA ALA A 136 9.39 -18.81 -25.69
C ALA A 136 9.47 -18.41 -27.18
N GLN A 137 8.38 -18.60 -27.92
CA GLN A 137 8.26 -18.39 -29.36
C GLN A 137 6.83 -17.96 -29.73
N ASN A 138 6.69 -17.32 -30.90
CA ASN A 138 5.41 -16.74 -31.34
C ASN A 138 4.40 -17.79 -31.83
N ASP A 139 4.88 -18.93 -32.31
CA ASP A 139 4.10 -20.06 -32.82
C ASP A 139 3.76 -21.08 -31.72
N CYS A 140 3.99 -20.75 -30.44
CA CYS A 140 3.57 -21.59 -29.31
C CYS A 140 2.09 -22.00 -29.45
N ASP A 141 1.85 -23.29 -29.25
CA ASP A 141 0.61 -24.04 -29.40
C ASP A 141 0.03 -24.49 -28.05
N CYS A 142 0.62 -24.04 -26.93
CA CYS A 142 0.05 -24.28 -25.61
C CYS A 142 -1.37 -23.71 -25.52
N GLN A 143 -2.21 -24.31 -24.66
CA GLN A 143 -3.64 -23.98 -24.55
C GLN A 143 -3.88 -22.47 -24.38
N LYS A 144 -3.05 -21.79 -23.57
CA LYS A 144 -3.20 -20.36 -23.32
C LYS A 144 -2.77 -19.50 -24.50
N CYS A 145 -1.69 -19.83 -25.19
CA CYS A 145 -1.28 -19.12 -26.41
C CYS A 145 -2.33 -19.25 -27.51
N VAL A 146 -2.87 -20.45 -27.72
CA VAL A 146 -3.96 -20.69 -28.67
C VAL A 146 -5.20 -19.89 -28.29
N HIS A 147 -5.58 -19.92 -27.01
CA HIS A 147 -6.71 -19.15 -26.51
C HIS A 147 -6.51 -17.65 -26.78
N LEU A 148 -5.37 -17.06 -26.44
CA LEU A 148 -5.10 -15.64 -26.67
C LEU A 148 -5.08 -15.25 -28.15
N LYS A 149 -4.63 -16.16 -29.04
CA LYS A 149 -4.69 -15.96 -30.49
C LYS A 149 -6.14 -15.93 -30.98
N GLN A 150 -7.01 -16.78 -30.44
CA GLN A 150 -8.40 -16.92 -30.88
C GLN A 150 -9.37 -15.92 -30.25
N SER A 151 -9.25 -15.67 -28.94
CA SER A 151 -10.21 -14.86 -28.19
C SER A 151 -9.94 -13.36 -28.34
N VAL A 152 -8.68 -12.95 -28.20
CA VAL A 152 -8.28 -11.53 -28.26
C VAL A 152 -7.48 -11.19 -29.52
N HIS A 153 -7.36 -12.12 -30.46
CA HIS A 153 -6.66 -11.91 -31.74
C HIS A 153 -5.21 -11.43 -31.56
N CYS A 154 -4.52 -11.96 -30.55
CA CYS A 154 -3.13 -11.61 -30.25
C CYS A 154 -2.17 -12.36 -31.18
N ALA A 155 -1.41 -11.63 -32.00
CA ALA A 155 -0.47 -12.23 -32.95
C ALA A 155 0.78 -12.82 -32.27
N HIS A 156 1.21 -12.23 -31.16
CA HIS A 156 2.46 -12.59 -30.48
C HIS A 156 2.25 -12.73 -28.96
N PRO A 157 1.55 -13.79 -28.49
CA PRO A 157 1.22 -13.94 -27.08
C PRO A 157 2.44 -13.90 -26.16
N HIS A 158 3.52 -14.61 -26.50
CA HIS A 158 4.75 -14.61 -25.71
C HIS A 158 5.34 -13.20 -25.50
N GLY A 159 5.32 -12.37 -26.55
CA GLY A 159 5.78 -10.98 -26.46
C GLY A 159 4.92 -10.14 -25.52
N CYS A 160 3.60 -10.31 -25.55
CA CYS A 160 2.68 -9.66 -24.61
C CYS A 160 2.91 -10.11 -23.16
N MET A 161 3.09 -11.41 -22.91
CA MET A 161 3.33 -11.90 -21.55
C MET A 161 4.69 -11.45 -21.00
N THR A 162 5.72 -11.44 -21.85
CA THR A 162 7.05 -10.92 -21.50
C THR A 162 6.97 -9.43 -21.19
N GLN A 163 6.21 -8.66 -21.98
CA GLN A 163 6.00 -7.24 -21.73
C GLN A 163 5.22 -6.98 -20.44
N ALA A 164 4.21 -7.80 -20.13
CA ALA A 164 3.48 -7.75 -18.87
C ALA A 164 4.40 -8.01 -17.67
N THR A 165 5.29 -9.00 -17.78
CA THR A 165 6.31 -9.28 -16.75
C THR A 165 7.22 -8.09 -16.52
N LYS A 166 7.76 -7.49 -17.59
CA LYS A 166 8.60 -6.29 -17.48
C LYS A 166 7.88 -5.12 -16.82
N LEU A 167 6.57 -4.96 -17.03
CA LEU A 167 5.78 -3.92 -16.36
C LEU A 167 5.70 -4.19 -14.85
N LEU A 168 5.45 -5.43 -14.44
CA LEU A 168 5.45 -5.82 -13.02
C LEU A 168 6.82 -5.66 -12.38
N ASP A 169 7.91 -5.91 -13.11
CA ASP A 169 9.30 -5.72 -12.65
C ASP A 169 9.69 -4.24 -12.43
N THR A 170 8.77 -3.30 -12.69
CA THR A 170 8.91 -1.89 -12.31
C THR A 170 8.30 -1.57 -10.96
N LEU A 171 7.48 -2.47 -10.41
CA LEU A 171 6.79 -2.30 -9.15
C LEU A 171 7.75 -2.62 -8.00
N PRO A 172 7.84 -1.77 -6.96
CA PRO A 172 8.54 -2.12 -5.74
C PRO A 172 7.78 -3.21 -4.97
N GLN A 173 8.45 -3.90 -4.04
CA GLN A 173 7.91 -5.07 -3.33
C GLN A 173 6.51 -4.85 -2.74
N LYS A 174 6.26 -3.69 -2.11
CA LYS A 174 4.97 -3.32 -1.51
C LYS A 174 3.81 -3.29 -2.50
N TRP A 175 4.11 -3.07 -3.78
CA TRP A 175 3.15 -2.90 -4.87
C TRP A 175 3.21 -4.02 -5.91
N ASP A 176 4.04 -5.05 -5.71
CA ASP A 176 4.11 -6.20 -6.61
C ASP A 176 3.28 -7.36 -6.05
N PRO A 177 2.18 -7.78 -6.72
CA PRO A 177 1.34 -8.88 -6.27
C PRO A 177 2.01 -10.25 -6.45
N ARG A 178 3.23 -10.34 -6.97
CA ARG A 178 4.03 -11.57 -6.99
C ARG A 178 4.90 -11.70 -5.74
N SER A 179 5.11 -10.60 -5.02
CA SER A 179 5.85 -10.60 -3.76
C SER A 179 5.05 -11.28 -2.66
N GLU A 180 5.79 -11.85 -1.71
CA GLU A 180 5.24 -12.28 -0.43
C GLU A 180 4.92 -11.04 0.42
N LEU A 181 3.66 -10.92 0.83
CA LEU A 181 3.11 -9.78 1.54
C LEU A 181 2.81 -10.16 3.00
N PRO A 182 2.70 -9.21 3.93
CA PRO A 182 2.43 -9.52 5.34
C PRO A 182 1.18 -10.35 5.57
N GLN A 183 0.13 -10.15 4.77
CA GLN A 183 -1.08 -10.98 4.81
C GLN A 183 -0.86 -12.47 4.55
N ASP A 184 0.25 -12.88 3.94
CA ASP A 184 0.53 -14.29 3.62
C ASP A 184 1.08 -15.05 4.84
N TYR A 185 1.65 -14.35 5.82
CA TYR A 185 2.26 -14.96 7.01
C TYR A 185 1.71 -14.40 8.34
N GLN A 186 1.02 -13.26 8.34
CA GLN A 186 0.35 -12.72 9.53
C GLN A 186 -1.05 -13.33 9.65
N SER A 187 -1.22 -14.23 10.61
CA SER A 187 -2.52 -14.79 10.94
C SER A 187 -3.33 -13.86 11.84
N LYS A 188 -4.65 -13.88 11.71
CA LYS A 188 -5.52 -13.20 12.68
C LYS A 188 -5.28 -13.81 14.07
N PRO A 189 -5.10 -13.01 15.13
CA PRO A 189 -4.96 -13.56 16.47
C PRO A 189 -6.20 -14.39 16.83
N ARG A 190 -5.98 -15.49 17.58
CA ARG A 190 -7.07 -16.24 18.17
C ARG A 190 -7.60 -15.45 19.36
N ASN A 191 -8.91 -15.42 19.51
CA ASN A 191 -9.51 -14.88 20.72
C ASN A 191 -9.18 -15.83 21.86
N ASP A 192 -8.71 -15.25 22.97
CA ASP A 192 -8.55 -15.93 24.23
C ASP A 192 -9.71 -15.50 25.15
N GLU A 193 -10.18 -16.37 26.04
CA GLU A 193 -11.28 -16.05 26.95
C GLU A 193 -10.82 -15.10 28.07
N ASP A 194 -9.55 -15.19 28.47
CA ASP A 194 -8.95 -14.43 29.56
C ASP A 194 -8.22 -13.16 29.05
N TRP A 195 -7.77 -13.16 27.79
CA TRP A 195 -6.96 -12.08 27.22
C TRP A 195 -7.54 -11.45 25.95
N LYS A 196 -7.52 -10.11 25.91
CA LYS A 196 -7.78 -9.37 24.67
C LYS A 196 -6.49 -9.25 23.87
N VAL A 197 -6.32 -10.13 22.89
CA VAL A 197 -5.13 -10.14 22.03
C VAL A 197 -5.07 -8.87 21.16
N PHE A 198 -3.91 -8.23 21.15
CA PHE A 198 -3.62 -7.11 20.25
C PHE A 198 -3.48 -7.62 18.81
N ASP A 199 -4.24 -7.02 17.89
CA ASP A 199 -4.14 -7.35 16.47
C ASP A 199 -3.01 -6.55 15.81
N GLY A 200 -1.81 -7.14 15.79
CA GLY A 200 -0.60 -6.54 15.20
C GLY A 200 -0.51 -6.63 13.68
N ARG A 201 -1.59 -6.98 12.97
CA ARG A 201 -1.58 -7.03 11.51
C ARG A 201 -1.44 -5.62 10.93
N ILE A 202 -0.50 -5.46 10.01
CA ILE A 202 -0.16 -4.15 9.43
C ILE A 202 -0.75 -3.91 8.04
N THR A 203 -1.38 -4.93 7.47
CA THR A 203 -1.94 -4.88 6.11
C THR A 203 -3.20 -4.03 6.09
N THR A 204 -3.17 -2.97 5.30
CA THR A 204 -4.38 -2.20 4.98
C THR A 204 -5.25 -3.01 4.02
N THR A 205 -6.52 -3.22 4.39
CA THR A 205 -7.54 -3.93 3.61
C THR A 205 -8.70 -2.98 3.28
N GLY A 206 -9.46 -3.25 2.22
CA GLY A 206 -10.62 -2.45 1.83
C GLY A 206 -10.54 -2.00 0.37
N GLU A 207 -10.86 -0.74 0.13
CA GLU A 207 -10.87 -0.13 -1.20
C GLU A 207 -9.59 0.67 -1.48
N LEU A 208 -9.40 1.07 -2.74
CA LEU A 208 -8.30 1.99 -3.10
C LEU A 208 -8.35 3.32 -2.33
N ALA A 209 -9.50 3.70 -1.78
CA ALA A 209 -9.62 4.87 -0.91
C ALA A 209 -8.74 4.76 0.35
N ASP A 210 -8.56 3.53 0.85
CA ASP A 210 -7.90 3.24 2.12
C ASP A 210 -6.37 3.32 2.03
N ILE A 211 -5.80 3.49 0.82
CA ILE A 211 -4.36 3.71 0.64
C ILE A 211 -3.97 5.17 0.86
N PHE A 212 -4.94 6.09 0.87
CA PHE A 212 -4.66 7.51 0.96
C PHE A 212 -4.52 7.98 2.40
N ARG A 213 -3.52 8.82 2.66
CA ARG A 213 -3.33 9.52 3.94
C ARG A 213 -3.22 11.02 3.71
N LEU A 214 -3.78 11.79 4.64
CA LEU A 214 -3.68 13.24 4.73
C LEU A 214 -2.81 13.62 5.92
N PHE A 215 -2.36 14.88 5.95
CA PHE A 215 -1.47 15.40 6.99
C PHE A 215 -0.15 14.64 7.10
N THR A 216 0.31 14.07 5.97
CA THR A 216 1.61 13.38 5.91
C THR A 216 2.75 14.39 5.95
N ASP A 217 3.95 13.94 6.33
CA ASP A 217 5.15 14.78 6.34
C ASP A 217 5.74 14.88 4.91
N LYS A 218 6.07 16.10 4.47
CA LYS A 218 6.70 16.31 3.17
C LYS A 218 8.15 15.90 3.11
N ALA A 219 8.85 15.96 4.25
CA ALA A 219 10.27 15.64 4.38
C ALA A 219 10.53 14.13 4.33
N ILE A 220 9.52 13.31 4.65
CA ILE A 220 9.62 11.85 4.64
C ILE A 220 9.22 11.34 3.26
N THR A 221 10.08 10.49 2.67
CA THR A 221 9.80 9.79 1.41
C THR A 221 9.06 8.50 1.73
N THR A 222 7.99 8.20 0.98
CA THR A 222 7.28 6.93 1.09
C THR A 222 8.23 5.79 0.74
N THR A 223 8.20 4.71 1.52
CA THR A 223 9.00 3.51 1.20
C THR A 223 8.19 2.56 0.32
N GLY A 224 8.82 2.02 -0.72
CA GLY A 224 8.29 0.91 -1.53
C GLY A 224 8.61 -0.47 -0.93
N GLU A 225 9.38 -0.51 0.15
CA GLU A 225 9.83 -1.74 0.80
C GLU A 225 8.85 -2.17 1.89
N LEU A 226 8.81 -3.48 2.15
CA LEU A 226 8.07 -4.06 3.25
C LEU A 226 8.98 -4.19 4.48
N PRO A 227 8.48 -3.89 5.70
CA PRO A 227 9.23 -4.16 6.91
C PRO A 227 9.46 -5.66 7.08
N LYS A 228 10.59 -6.03 7.69
CA LYS A 228 10.88 -7.40 8.12
C LYS A 228 10.02 -7.74 9.34
N LEU A 229 8.82 -8.25 9.08
CA LEU A 229 7.87 -8.67 10.12
C LEU A 229 7.69 -10.18 10.17
N LYS A 230 8.45 -10.92 9.36
CA LYS A 230 8.45 -12.37 9.45
C LYS A 230 9.07 -12.74 10.79
N PRO A 231 8.36 -13.51 11.61
CA PRO A 231 9.00 -14.12 12.75
C PRO A 231 10.02 -15.13 12.28
N ASP A 232 11.13 -15.24 13.01
CA ASP A 232 12.08 -16.32 12.81
C ASP A 232 11.35 -17.65 13.06
N THR A 233 11.19 -18.42 11.99
CA THR A 233 10.50 -19.72 12.02
C THR A 233 11.56 -20.80 12.13
N ASN A 234 11.39 -21.73 13.06
CA ASN A 234 12.08 -23.02 13.02
C ASN A 234 11.19 -24.09 12.35
N VAL A 235 11.85 -25.18 11.97
CA VAL A 235 11.36 -26.38 11.27
C VAL A 235 9.88 -26.69 11.58
N ASN A 236 9.06 -26.76 10.53
CA ASN A 236 7.60 -27.00 10.50
C ASN A 236 6.68 -25.76 10.46
N GLY A 237 7.21 -24.55 10.21
CA GLY A 237 6.38 -23.39 9.86
C GLY A 237 5.49 -22.86 10.98
N ARG A 238 5.84 -23.17 12.24
CA ARG A 238 5.19 -22.59 13.43
C ARG A 238 6.06 -21.47 13.96
N HIS A 239 5.42 -20.36 14.34
CA HIS A 239 6.02 -19.32 15.17
C HIS A 239 6.43 -19.99 16.49
N LEU A 240 7.73 -20.14 16.75
CA LEU A 240 8.18 -20.50 18.10
C LEU A 240 8.11 -19.23 18.93
N VAL A 241 7.09 -19.11 19.77
CA VAL A 241 7.20 -18.30 20.98
C VAL A 241 8.14 -19.11 21.87
N ILE A 242 9.45 -18.86 21.75
CA ILE A 242 10.48 -19.61 22.48
C ILE A 242 10.51 -19.17 23.95
N ASP A 243 10.20 -17.89 24.19
CA ASP A 243 10.22 -17.26 25.51
C ASP A 243 9.02 -16.31 25.65
N GLU A 244 7.92 -16.80 26.24
CA GLU A 244 6.80 -15.94 26.61
C GLU A 244 7.11 -15.25 27.94
N ILE A 245 7.07 -13.91 27.95
CA ILE A 245 7.27 -13.11 29.16
C ILE A 245 6.00 -12.34 29.48
N ILE A 246 5.50 -12.50 30.69
CA ILE A 246 4.36 -11.74 31.20
C ILE A 246 4.91 -10.47 31.84
N ILE A 247 4.49 -9.32 31.33
CA ILE A 247 4.90 -8.01 31.81
C ILE A 247 3.68 -7.23 32.27
N ALA A 248 3.65 -6.84 33.54
CA ALA A 248 2.72 -5.87 34.08
C ALA A 248 3.24 -4.45 33.80
N THR A 249 2.39 -3.60 33.23
CA THR A 249 2.69 -2.20 32.95
C THR A 249 1.72 -1.31 33.71
N ASP A 250 2.20 -0.20 34.26
CA ASP A 250 1.37 0.77 34.96
C ASP A 250 1.86 2.20 34.72
N GLY A 251 0.93 3.16 34.78
CA GLY A 251 1.17 4.60 34.65
C GLY A 251 0.60 5.34 35.85
N SER A 252 1.31 6.33 36.35
CA SER A 252 0.82 7.16 37.45
C SER A 252 1.21 8.63 37.27
N CYS A 253 0.21 9.51 37.36
CA CYS A 253 0.39 10.96 37.35
C CYS A 253 -0.07 11.60 38.66
N ILE A 254 0.81 12.37 39.29
CA ILE A 254 0.44 13.29 40.37
C ILE A 254 -0.06 14.61 39.79
N ASN A 255 -1.10 15.19 40.42
CA ASN A 255 -1.79 16.41 39.96
C ASN A 255 -2.26 16.33 38.51
N ASN A 256 -2.81 15.18 38.12
CA ASN A 256 -3.30 14.96 36.76
C ASN A 256 -4.38 16.00 36.40
N GLY A 257 -4.18 16.72 35.29
CA GLY A 257 -5.05 17.80 34.84
C GLY A 257 -4.58 19.21 35.22
N ASP A 258 -3.53 19.34 36.05
CA ASP A 258 -2.94 20.62 36.44
C ASP A 258 -1.63 20.91 35.68
N ASP A 259 -1.24 22.19 35.62
CA ASP A 259 0.01 22.63 34.97
C ASP A 259 1.28 22.06 35.64
N ASN A 260 1.17 21.62 36.89
CA ASN A 260 2.27 21.01 37.65
C ASN A 260 2.22 19.47 37.65
N ALA A 261 1.39 18.86 36.80
CA ALA A 261 1.27 17.41 36.65
C ALA A 261 2.64 16.75 36.42
N ARG A 262 2.87 15.59 37.05
CA ARG A 262 4.09 14.78 36.82
C ARG A 262 3.70 13.32 36.68
N ALA A 263 4.02 12.76 35.52
CA ALA A 263 3.66 11.41 35.14
C ALA A 263 4.88 10.48 35.13
N GLY A 264 4.66 9.19 35.38
CA GLY A 264 5.69 8.16 35.39
C GLY A 264 5.14 6.80 34.99
N ALA A 265 5.99 6.00 34.36
CA ALA A 265 5.67 4.68 33.84
C ALA A 265 6.45 3.60 34.62
N GLY A 266 5.80 2.47 34.86
CA GLY A 266 6.34 1.28 35.52
C GLY A 266 6.18 0.03 34.66
N VAL A 267 7.20 -0.82 34.68
CA VAL A 267 7.25 -2.12 34.02
C VAL A 267 7.73 -3.13 35.06
N TYR A 268 6.97 -4.19 35.26
CA TYR A 268 7.24 -5.23 36.23
C TYR A 268 7.02 -6.62 35.63
N VAL A 269 7.99 -7.50 35.78
CA VAL A 269 7.92 -8.90 35.33
C VAL A 269 7.72 -9.80 36.55
N GLU A 270 8.75 -9.88 37.39
CA GLU A 270 8.75 -10.60 38.66
C GLU A 270 9.78 -9.98 39.60
N LYS A 271 9.85 -10.46 40.84
CA LYS A 271 10.77 -9.90 41.84
C LYS A 271 12.21 -9.98 41.35
N GLU A 272 12.93 -8.85 41.42
CA GLU A 272 14.35 -8.73 41.03
C GLU A 272 14.66 -9.04 39.55
N HIS A 273 13.64 -9.13 38.69
CA HIS A 273 13.85 -9.34 37.25
C HIS A 273 14.60 -8.15 36.61
N PRO A 274 15.61 -8.40 35.75
CA PRO A 274 16.44 -7.33 35.17
C PRO A 274 15.67 -6.37 34.23
N LEU A 275 14.51 -6.79 33.73
CA LEU A 275 13.64 -5.94 32.91
C LEU A 275 12.68 -5.06 33.73
N ASN A 276 12.61 -5.22 35.06
CA ASN A 276 11.83 -4.31 35.89
C ASN A 276 12.37 -2.89 35.74
N LYS A 277 11.50 -1.93 35.43
CA LYS A 277 11.91 -0.57 35.11
C LYS A 277 10.86 0.43 35.54
N SER A 278 11.33 1.59 36.02
CA SER A 278 10.50 2.78 36.21
C SER A 278 11.11 3.95 35.44
N ALA A 279 10.27 4.76 34.80
CA ALA A 279 10.70 5.93 34.05
C ALA A 279 9.81 7.14 34.35
N LYS A 280 10.41 8.32 34.52
CA LYS A 280 9.66 9.58 34.53
C LYS A 280 9.35 10.00 33.11
N LEU A 281 8.14 10.51 32.86
CA LEU A 281 7.82 11.04 31.54
C LEU A 281 8.58 12.34 31.28
N PRO A 282 9.23 12.49 30.12
CA PRO A 282 9.82 13.76 29.72
C PRO A 282 8.80 14.90 29.71
N LEU A 283 9.19 16.08 30.18
CA LEU A 283 8.28 17.25 30.31
C LEU A 283 7.76 17.80 28.98
N TYR A 284 8.37 17.44 27.86
CA TYR A 284 7.86 17.81 26.53
C TYR A 284 6.66 16.94 26.08
N LEU A 285 6.40 15.83 26.78
CA LEU A 285 5.18 15.05 26.60
C LEU A 285 4.12 15.52 27.60
N GLY A 286 2.85 15.45 27.18
CA GLY A 286 1.73 15.77 28.06
C GLY A 286 1.76 14.91 29.32
N GLN A 287 1.80 15.54 30.49
CA GLN A 287 1.88 14.86 31.79
C GLN A 287 0.47 14.40 32.19
N SER A 288 0.13 13.15 31.89
CA SER A 288 -1.19 12.59 32.21
C SER A 288 -1.15 11.08 32.40
N ASN A 289 -2.17 10.54 33.09
CA ASN A 289 -2.38 9.09 33.24
C ASN A 289 -2.51 8.34 31.91
N GLN A 290 -2.91 9.01 30.83
CA GLN A 290 -3.03 8.34 29.53
C GLN A 290 -1.69 8.26 28.81
N THR A 291 -0.86 9.30 28.98
CA THR A 291 0.47 9.34 28.38
C THR A 291 1.40 8.34 29.04
N ASP A 292 1.33 8.20 30.37
CA ASP A 292 2.22 7.29 31.09
C ASP A 292 1.87 5.82 30.94
N GLU A 293 0.58 5.44 30.91
CA GLU A 293 0.15 4.08 30.55
C GLU A 293 0.71 3.66 29.17
N LEU A 294 0.56 4.52 28.16
CA LEU A 294 1.11 4.25 26.82
C LEU A 294 2.65 4.19 26.83
N THR A 295 3.29 5.03 27.64
CA THR A 295 4.74 5.02 27.79
C THR A 295 5.22 3.72 28.43
N ALA A 296 4.50 3.20 29.43
CA ALA A 296 4.81 1.93 30.08
C ALA A 296 4.74 0.76 29.09
N VAL A 297 3.70 0.69 28.26
CA VAL A 297 3.57 -0.32 27.19
C VAL A 297 4.70 -0.20 26.17
N LYS A 298 5.04 1.01 25.74
CA LYS A 298 6.17 1.24 24.83
C LYS A 298 7.50 0.74 25.42
N ILE A 299 7.77 1.07 26.69
CA ILE A 299 8.99 0.64 27.37
C ILE A 299 9.03 -0.89 27.48
N ALA A 300 7.91 -1.52 27.86
CA ALA A 300 7.81 -2.97 27.94
C ALA A 300 8.12 -3.64 26.59
N ALA A 301 7.54 -3.14 25.50
CA ALA A 301 7.80 -3.65 24.15
C ALA A 301 9.28 -3.50 23.75
N GLU A 302 9.90 -2.34 24.00
CA GLU A 302 11.33 -2.11 23.69
C GLU A 302 12.30 -2.92 24.56
N LEU A 303 11.87 -3.36 25.75
CA LEU A 303 12.65 -4.23 26.62
C LEU A 303 12.55 -5.69 26.21
N ALA A 304 11.40 -6.12 25.71
CA ALA A 304 11.15 -7.48 25.24
C ALA A 304 11.69 -7.77 23.83
N ASP A 305 11.92 -6.74 23.01
CA ASP A 305 12.45 -6.85 21.64
C ASP A 305 14.00 -7.01 21.58
N LYS A 306 14.67 -7.24 22.72
CA LYS A 306 16.13 -7.37 22.83
C LYS A 306 16.59 -8.80 23.07
#